data_AF-A0A354G4I4-F1
#
_entry.id   AF-A0A354G4I4-F1
#
_cell.length_a   1.000
_cell.length_b   1.000
_cell.length_c   1.000
_cell.angle_alpha   90.00
_cell.angle_beta   90.00
_cell.angle_gamma   90.00
#
_symmetry.space_group_name_H-M   'P 1'
#
loop_
_entity.id
_entity.type
_entity.pdbx_description
1 polymer ?
#
loop_
_entity_poly.entity_id
_entity_poly.type
_entity_poly.pdbx_seq_one_letter_code
_entity_poly.pdbx_strand_id
1 'polypeptide(L)'
;MLAVEYLGNSCNICGYKKCLAALEFHHKEGEKKDFGLSCRGLTRSWEAIKKELEKCLLVCSNCHKEIHSGIVQLPSVTTVEKSGELRET
;
A
#
# COMPACT_ATOMS: atom_id res chain seq x y z
N MET A 1 -4.52 -8.78 -9.68
CA MET A 1 -5.06 -7.52 -9.14
C MET A 1 -5.13 -7.46 -7.61
N LEU A 2 -4.97 -8.60 -6.91
CA LEU A 2 -5.06 -8.68 -5.44
C LEU A 2 -4.31 -7.61 -4.63
N ALA A 3 -3.15 -7.11 -5.08
CA ALA A 3 -2.36 -6.14 -4.31
C ALA A 3 -3.04 -4.76 -4.15
N VAL A 4 -3.70 -4.28 -5.21
CA VAL A 4 -4.43 -3.01 -5.19
C VAL A 4 -5.71 -3.16 -4.37
N GLU A 5 -6.38 -4.30 -4.51
CA GLU A 5 -7.58 -4.64 -3.74
C GLU A 5 -7.27 -4.74 -2.24
N TYR A 6 -6.12 -5.34 -1.89
CA TYR A 6 -5.65 -5.48 -0.51
C TYR A 6 -5.43 -4.13 0.18
N LEU A 7 -4.98 -3.10 -0.57
CA LEU A 7 -4.78 -1.74 -0.06
C LEU A 7 -6.01 -0.83 -0.22
N GLY A 8 -7.16 -1.38 -0.60
CA GLY A 8 -8.44 -0.65 -0.59
C GLY A 8 -8.86 0.01 -1.91
N ASN A 9 -8.23 -0.34 -3.04
CA ASN A 9 -8.63 0.08 -4.41
C ASN A 9 -8.76 1.61 -4.63
N SER A 10 -8.18 2.42 -3.76
CA SER A 10 -8.31 3.86 -3.81
C SER A 10 -7.07 4.54 -3.24
N CYS A 11 -6.84 5.79 -3.65
CA CYS A 11 -5.80 6.62 -3.08
C CYS A 11 -6.10 6.89 -1.60
N ASN A 12 -5.17 6.54 -0.71
CA ASN A 12 -5.29 6.74 0.73
C ASN A 12 -5.28 8.23 1.15
N ILE A 13 -4.91 9.13 0.23
CA ILE A 13 -4.83 10.58 0.49
C ILE A 13 -6.09 11.28 -0.02
N CYS A 14 -6.38 11.16 -1.32
CA CYS A 14 -7.47 11.91 -1.96
C CYS A 14 -8.70 11.07 -2.35
N GLY A 15 -8.68 9.76 -2.08
CA GLY A 15 -9.79 8.85 -2.39
C GLY A 15 -9.97 8.52 -3.88
N TYR A 16 -9.02 8.93 -4.75
CA TYR A 16 -9.07 8.63 -6.18
C TYR A 16 -9.20 7.12 -6.44
N LYS A 17 -10.24 6.71 -7.18
CA LYS A 17 -10.55 5.30 -7.48
C LYS A 17 -11.10 5.08 -8.90
N LYS A 18 -10.94 6.08 -9.78
CA LYS A 18 -11.53 6.05 -11.13
C LYS A 18 -10.75 5.15 -12.10
N CYS A 19 -9.43 5.09 -11.97
CA CYS A 19 -8.55 4.30 -12.82
C CYS A 19 -7.51 3.58 -11.96
N LEU A 20 -7.57 2.26 -11.90
CA LEU A 20 -6.60 1.46 -11.13
C LEU A 20 -5.17 1.61 -11.67
N ALA A 21 -5.02 1.84 -12.98
CA ALA A 21 -3.71 2.06 -13.59
C ALA A 21 -3.06 3.40 -13.21
N ALA A 22 -3.84 4.35 -12.66
CA ALA A 22 -3.32 5.61 -12.13
C ALA A 22 -3.00 5.54 -10.62
N LEU A 23 -3.13 4.35 -10.01
CA LEU A 23 -2.71 4.08 -8.64
C LEU A 23 -1.30 3.50 -8.62
N GLU A 24 -0.51 3.94 -7.65
CA GLU A 24 0.89 3.60 -7.46
C GLU A 24 1.14 3.22 -6.00
N PHE A 25 2.12 2.34 -5.77
CA PHE A 25 2.56 1.94 -4.44
C PHE A 25 3.67 2.88 -3.98
N HIS A 26 3.36 3.71 -2.99
CA HIS A 26 4.32 4.57 -2.31
C HIS A 26 4.83 3.87 -1.05
N HIS A 27 6.14 3.77 -0.86
CA HIS A 27 6.72 3.16 0.33
C HIS A 27 6.77 4.17 1.47
N LYS A 28 6.43 3.75 2.69
CA LYS A 28 6.57 4.60 3.88
C LYS A 28 8.06 4.88 4.14
N GLU A 29 8.36 6.13 4.48
CA GLU A 29 9.73 6.59 4.69
C GLU A 29 10.39 5.84 5.87
N GLY A 30 11.56 5.25 5.65
CA GLY A 30 12.30 4.45 6.64
C GLY A 30 12.24 2.94 6.43
N GLU A 31 11.33 2.44 5.60
CA GLU A 31 11.25 1.01 5.29
C GLU A 31 12.11 0.67 4.07
N LYS A 32 13.21 -0.07 4.28
CA LYS A 32 14.01 -0.60 3.18
C LYS A 32 13.15 -1.56 2.36
N LYS A 33 12.99 -1.26 1.06
CA LYS A 33 12.40 -2.19 0.09
C LYS A 33 13.23 -3.48 0.09
N ASP A 34 12.56 -4.61 0.31
CA ASP A 34 13.17 -5.93 0.18
C ASP A 34 13.15 -6.33 -1.30
N PHE A 35 12.09 -5.96 -2.02
CA PHE A 35 11.96 -6.17 -3.46
C PHE A 35 10.95 -5.22 -4.11
N GLY A 36 11.10 -4.98 -5.41
CA GLY A 36 10.11 -4.20 -6.17
C GLY A 36 8.85 -5.03 -6.44
N LEU A 37 7.68 -4.51 -6.04
CA LEU A 37 6.35 -5.00 -6.47
C LEU A 37 6.11 -4.67 -7.96
N SER A 38 7.05 -5.05 -8.81
CA SER A 38 6.89 -4.96 -10.26
C SER A 38 6.09 -6.17 -10.74
N CYS A 39 5.11 -5.91 -11.59
CA CYS A 39 4.21 -6.91 -12.19
C CYS A 39 4.93 -8.05 -12.96
N ARG A 40 6.25 -7.97 -13.16
CA ARG A 40 7.06 -8.97 -13.88
C ARG A 40 7.80 -9.98 -12.98
N GLY A 41 7.66 -9.91 -11.65
CA GLY A 41 8.47 -10.67 -10.70
C GLY A 41 7.71 -11.57 -9.73
N LEU A 42 6.55 -12.11 -10.09
CA LEU A 42 5.70 -12.94 -9.20
C LEU A 42 6.21 -14.39 -9.02
N THR A 43 7.51 -14.58 -8.79
CA THR A 43 8.05 -15.88 -8.32
C THR A 43 8.01 -16.01 -6.80
N ARG A 44 7.29 -15.12 -6.11
CA ARG A 44 7.28 -15.00 -4.64
C ARG A 44 5.91 -15.36 -4.07
N SER A 45 5.92 -15.99 -2.89
CA SER A 45 4.71 -16.36 -2.16
C SER A 45 3.86 -15.14 -1.83
N TRP A 46 2.53 -15.33 -1.82
CA TRP A 46 1.55 -14.29 -1.47
C TRP A 46 1.84 -13.63 -0.12
N GLU A 47 2.31 -14.39 0.87
CA GLU A 47 2.68 -13.88 2.19
C GLU A 47 3.83 -12.88 2.16
N ALA A 48 4.84 -13.10 1.30
CA ALA A 48 5.94 -12.16 1.14
C ALA A 48 5.44 -10.87 0.49
N ILE A 49 4.59 -10.98 -0.53
CA ILE A 49 3.95 -9.83 -1.18
C ILE A 49 3.12 -9.04 -0.17
N LYS A 50 2.33 -9.72 0.67
CA LYS A 50 1.52 -9.09 1.72
C LYS A 50 2.39 -8.28 2.69
N LYS A 51 3.50 -8.87 3.18
CA LYS A 51 4.44 -8.18 4.08
C LYS A 51 5.03 -6.92 3.44
N GLU A 52 5.29 -6.94 2.14
CA GLU A 52 5.80 -5.75 1.45
C GLU A 52 4.70 -4.71 1.17
N LEU A 53 3.47 -5.15 0.91
CA LEU A 53 2.32 -4.26 0.79
C LEU A 53 2.01 -3.52 2.09
N GLU A 54 2.24 -4.12 3.26
CA GLU A 54 2.06 -3.46 4.56
C GLU A 54 2.98 -2.25 4.77
N LYS A 55 4.13 -2.25 4.08
CA LYS A 55 5.09 -1.14 4.03
C LYS A 55 4.74 -0.08 2.99
N CYS A 56 3.77 -0.39 2.13
CA CYS A 56 3.33 0.46 1.05
C CYS A 56 2.00 1.14 1.38
N LEU A 57 1.74 2.25 0.70
CA LEU A 57 0.48 2.96 0.66
C LEU A 57 0.05 3.05 -0.80
N LEU A 58 -1.25 2.84 -1.04
CA LEU A 58 -1.82 3.01 -2.35
C LEU A 58 -2.21 4.47 -2.53
N VAL A 59 -1.58 5.16 -3.48
CA VAL A 59 -1.81 6.58 -3.78
C VAL A 59 -1.96 6.79 -5.28
N CYS A 60 -2.64 7.84 -5.72
CA CYS A 60 -2.68 8.16 -7.14
C CYS A 60 -1.37 8.85 -7.58
N SER A 61 -1.08 8.86 -8.88
CA SER A 61 0.13 9.48 -9.41
C SER A 61 0.34 10.94 -9.03
N ASN A 62 -0.72 11.70 -8.81
CA ASN A 62 -0.61 13.09 -8.37
C ASN A 62 -0.15 13.15 -6.90
N CYS A 63 -0.87 12.47 -6.00
CA CYS A 63 -0.49 12.42 -4.59
C CYS A 63 0.89 11.79 -4.39
N HIS A 64 1.25 10.81 -5.21
CA HIS A 64 2.59 10.22 -5.19
C HIS A 64 3.67 11.29 -5.40
N LYS A 65 3.52 12.12 -6.45
CA LYS A 65 4.44 13.22 -6.75
C LYS A 65 4.40 14.32 -5.70
N GLU A 66 3.22 14.62 -5.15
CA GLU A 66 3.05 15.60 -4.07
C GLU A 66 3.80 15.19 -2.80
N ILE A 67 3.79 13.90 -2.44
CA ILE A 67 4.57 13.39 -1.31
C ILE A 67 6.07 13.60 -1.55
N HIS A 68 6.59 13.20 -2.72
CA HIS A 68 8.01 13.42 -3.07
C HIS A 68 8.40 14.90 -3.13
N SER A 69 7.42 15.77 -3.41
CA SER A 69 7.62 17.23 -3.43
C SER A 69 7.41 17.88 -2.06
N GLY A 70 7.07 17.11 -1.02
CA GLY A 70 6.78 17.62 0.32
C GLY A 70 5.48 18.44 0.43
N ILE A 71 4.60 18.37 -0.57
CA ILE A 71 3.32 19.10 -0.60
C ILE A 71 2.29 18.39 0.29
N VAL A 72 2.30 17.06 0.28
CA VAL A 72 1.39 16.24 1.08
C VAL A 72 2.18 15.38 2.06
N GLN A 73 1.75 15.39 3.32
CA GLN A 73 2.30 14.55 4.37
C GLN A 73 1.56 13.20 4.38
N LEU A 74 2.29 12.12 4.64
CA LEU A 74 1.73 10.79 4.77
C LEU A 74 0.82 10.73 6.02
N PRO A 75 -0.33 10.03 5.97
CA PRO A 75 -1.12 9.81 7.17
C PRO A 75 -0.29 8.98 8.15
N SER A 76 0.00 9.57 9.32
CA SER A 76 0.64 8.89 10.44
C SER A 76 -0.24 7.71 10.85
N VAL A 77 0.28 6.49 10.70
CA VAL A 77 -0.45 5.25 10.98
C VAL A 77 -0.90 5.23 12.44
N THR A 78 -2.21 5.34 12.67
CA THR A 78 -2.82 4.88 13.91
C THR A 78 -2.97 3.36 13.78
N THR A 79 -2.27 2.60 14.61
CA THR A 79 -2.46 1.16 14.77
C THR A 79 -3.91 0.88 15.13
N VAL A 80 -4.74 0.47 14.15
CA VAL A 80 -6.04 -0.15 14.46
C VAL A 80 -5.75 -1.59 14.83
N GLU A 81 -5.68 -1.85 16.13
CA GLU A 81 -5.68 -3.19 16.71
C GLU A 81 -6.92 -3.95 16.18
N LYS A 82 -6.71 -4.88 15.25
CA LYS A 82 -7.74 -5.85 14.91
C LYS A 82 -7.76 -6.93 15.99
N SER A 83 -8.55 -6.68 17.04
CA SER A 83 -9.12 -7.75 17.87
C SER A 83 -9.95 -8.66 16.96
N GLY A 84 -9.64 -9.95 17.00
CA GLY A 84 -10.36 -10.98 16.23
C GLY A 84 -10.05 -12.34 16.82
N GLU A 85 -10.84 -12.68 17.85
CA GLU A 85 -10.80 -13.92 18.62
C GLU A 85 -10.88 -15.17 17.72
N LEU A 86 -10.03 -16.16 18.01
CA LEU A 86 -10.29 -17.54 17.64
C LEU A 86 -10.25 -18.37 18.94
N ARG A 87 -11.43 -18.62 19.51
CA ARG A 87 -11.63 -19.68 20.49
C ARG A 87 -11.93 -20.95 19.72
N GLU A 88 -10.99 -21.88 19.74
CA GLU A 88 -11.20 -23.25 19.28
C GLU A 88 -11.90 -24.02 20.41
N THR A 89 -13.02 -24.65 20.07
CA THR A 89 -13.79 -25.59 20.91
C THR A 89 -13.09 -26.93 21.04
#